data_AF-A0A651H181-F1
#
_entry.id   AF-A0A651H181-F1
#
_cell.length_a   1.000
_cell.length_b   1.000
_cell.length_c   1.000
_cell.angle_alpha   90.00
_cell.angle_beta   90.00
_cell.angle_gamma   90.00
#
_symmetry.space_group_name_H-M   'P 1'
#
loop_
_entity.id
_entity.type
_entity.pdbx_description
1 polymer ?
#
loop_
_entity_poly.entity_id
_entity_poly.type
_entity_poly.pdbx_seq_one_letter_code
_entity_poly.pdbx_strand_id
1 'polypeptide(L)'
;MKATIVGHSTDRPMLDALRHTLAGADEAILCSAFVRRAGVHLVEPQLTALADRARLVATSTFDGASTSEAFAALADLDTRLRVANPSRGTFHPKLYVARSQRSARALVGSANLTGGLVTNVEAAVLLEGARDDAALQGAWRTASAYWSHEAAGLWSPRAAETSQEELDRHLLSAIRDEVARDRVFPTIATGRPNFVRDVTPTGIWVETEASAAKGRPAQLIPGWMFQLAVDHLEAHGRLSNAYLLASEGLNVKRSSAVCAILARLPEIEVVSRRPVELARRQQR
;
A
#
# COMPACT_ATOMS: atom_id res chain seq x y z
N MET A 1 12.73 18.70 20.16
CA MET A 1 12.19 18.03 18.96
C MET A 1 12.93 18.46 17.69
N LYS A 2 13.06 17.55 16.72
CA LYS A 2 13.46 17.79 15.33
C LYS A 2 12.21 17.78 14.45
N ALA A 3 12.13 18.69 13.48
CA ALA A 3 11.08 18.74 12.47
C ALA A 3 11.70 18.65 11.07
N THR A 4 11.12 17.84 10.18
CA THR A 4 11.60 17.63 8.80
C THR A 4 10.43 17.73 7.84
N ILE A 5 10.55 18.53 6.79
CA ILE A 5 9.58 18.54 5.69
C ILE A 5 9.77 17.27 4.85
N VAL A 6 8.68 16.58 4.59
CA VAL A 6 8.62 15.35 3.77
C VAL A 6 7.73 15.66 2.57
N GLY A 7 8.21 15.31 1.38
CA GLY A 7 7.44 15.45 0.17
C GLY A 7 8.07 14.71 -1.00
N HIS A 8 7.36 14.70 -2.13
CA HIS A 8 7.73 13.93 -3.33
C HIS A 8 9.15 14.26 -3.86
N SER A 9 9.60 15.51 -3.74
CA SER A 9 10.92 15.98 -4.20
C SER A 9 11.99 16.06 -3.10
N THR A 10 11.71 15.52 -1.91
CA THR A 10 12.66 15.58 -0.77
C THR A 10 13.48 14.31 -0.67
N ASP A 11 14.62 14.36 0.02
CA ASP A 11 15.51 13.21 0.25
C ASP A 11 14.84 12.03 0.99
N ARG A 12 13.65 12.25 1.56
CA ARG A 12 12.87 11.23 2.26
C ARG A 12 11.49 11.07 1.60
N PRO A 13 11.26 9.97 0.87
CA PRO A 13 9.94 9.62 0.35
C PRO A 13 8.89 9.51 1.46
N MET A 14 7.62 9.77 1.11
CA MET A 14 6.50 9.76 2.06
C MET A 14 6.34 8.40 2.74
N LEU A 15 6.42 7.31 1.97
CA LEU A 15 6.39 5.96 2.49
C LEU A 15 7.48 5.70 3.54
N ASP A 16 8.72 6.14 3.27
CA ASP A 16 9.84 5.93 4.19
C ASP A 16 9.68 6.73 5.47
N ALA A 17 9.13 7.95 5.38
CA ALA A 17 8.78 8.75 6.55
C ALA A 17 7.72 8.07 7.43
N LEU A 18 6.69 7.47 6.82
CA LEU A 18 5.66 6.74 7.56
C LEU A 18 6.22 5.47 8.20
N ARG A 19 7.00 4.66 7.46
CA ARG A 19 7.67 3.48 7.99
C ARG A 19 8.57 3.83 9.17
N HIS A 20 9.38 4.88 9.02
CA HIS A 20 10.24 5.40 10.09
C HIS A 20 9.45 5.87 11.30
N THR A 21 8.28 6.50 11.09
CA THR A 21 7.40 6.92 12.18
C THR A 21 6.99 5.71 13.03
N LEU A 22 6.61 4.60 12.40
CA LEU A 22 6.11 3.40 13.09
C LEU A 22 7.23 2.48 13.61
N ALA A 23 8.42 2.52 13.03
CA ALA A 23 9.50 1.58 13.30
C ALA A 23 9.97 1.58 14.76
N GLY A 24 9.95 0.40 15.39
CA GLY A 24 10.47 0.19 16.75
C GLY A 24 9.66 0.85 17.86
N ALA A 25 8.42 1.25 17.58
CA ALA A 25 7.55 1.85 18.58
C ALA A 25 6.91 0.81 19.53
N ASP A 26 6.58 1.25 20.74
CA ASP A 26 5.84 0.44 21.70
C ASP A 26 4.33 0.44 21.39
N GLU A 27 3.83 1.54 20.83
CA GLU A 27 2.44 1.69 20.37
C GLU A 27 2.32 2.79 19.31
N ALA A 28 1.27 2.70 18.49
CA ALA A 28 0.96 3.68 17.46
C ALA A 28 -0.54 3.94 17.32
N ILE A 29 -0.88 5.15 16.88
CA ILE A 29 -2.22 5.53 16.44
C ILE A 29 -2.11 6.10 15.02
N LEU A 30 -2.83 5.49 14.09
CA LEU A 30 -2.93 5.90 12.70
C LEU A 30 -4.33 6.48 12.48
N CYS A 31 -4.41 7.73 12.06
CA CYS A 31 -5.66 8.42 11.72
C CYS A 31 -5.61 8.79 10.25
N SER A 32 -6.40 8.10 9.42
CA SER A 32 -6.38 8.29 7.97
C SER A 32 -7.79 8.35 7.44
N ALA A 33 -8.12 9.38 6.66
CA ALA A 33 -9.44 9.51 6.07
C ALA A 33 -9.74 8.40 5.06
N PHE A 34 -8.77 8.09 4.21
CA PHE A 34 -8.86 7.02 3.23
C PHE A 34 -7.89 5.91 3.58
N VAL A 35 -8.35 4.67 3.49
CA VAL A 35 -7.51 3.50 3.67
C VAL A 35 -7.78 2.52 2.54
N ARG A 36 -6.71 2.03 1.91
CA ARG A 36 -6.74 1.09 0.78
C ARG A 36 -5.85 -0.09 1.09
N ARG A 37 -6.14 -1.26 0.52
CA ARG A 37 -5.37 -2.50 0.71
C ARG A 37 -3.90 -2.29 0.38
N ALA A 38 -3.60 -1.60 -0.73
CA ALA A 38 -2.23 -1.26 -1.11
C ALA A 38 -1.49 -0.47 -0.02
N GLY A 39 -2.15 0.50 0.62
CA GLY A 39 -1.54 1.32 1.67
C GLY A 39 -1.21 0.52 2.92
N VAL A 40 -2.13 -0.35 3.36
CA VAL A 40 -1.89 -1.27 4.49
C VAL A 40 -0.71 -2.20 4.18
N HIS A 41 -0.67 -2.76 2.97
CA HIS A 41 0.40 -3.64 2.52
C HIS A 41 1.80 -2.99 2.54
N LEU A 42 1.88 -1.71 2.17
CA LEU A 42 3.13 -0.95 2.14
C LEU A 42 3.75 -0.76 3.54
N VAL A 43 2.95 -0.78 4.60
CA VAL A 43 3.41 -0.65 6.00
C VAL A 43 3.17 -1.91 6.83
N GLU A 44 2.83 -3.01 6.17
CA GLU A 44 2.52 -4.30 6.81
C GLU A 44 3.63 -4.73 7.79
N PRO A 45 4.94 -4.69 7.47
CA PRO A 45 5.97 -5.10 8.42
C PRO A 45 5.93 -4.33 9.75
N GLN A 46 5.64 -3.02 9.70
CA GLN A 46 5.54 -2.20 10.90
C GLN A 46 4.26 -2.52 11.69
N LEU A 47 3.14 -2.74 11.00
CA LEU A 47 1.87 -3.11 11.63
C LEU A 47 1.93 -4.51 12.25
N THR A 48 2.54 -5.50 11.59
CA THR A 48 2.78 -6.83 12.15
C THR A 48 3.61 -6.76 13.43
N ALA A 49 4.67 -5.93 13.44
CA ALA A 49 5.50 -5.77 14.63
C ALA A 49 4.73 -5.15 15.80
N LEU A 50 3.79 -4.24 15.53
CA LEU A 50 2.96 -3.59 16.53
C LEU A 50 1.77 -4.46 16.99
N ALA A 51 1.18 -5.24 16.08
CA ALA A 51 -0.01 -6.04 16.30
C ALA A 51 -1.14 -5.21 16.97
N ASP A 52 -1.66 -5.69 18.09
CA ASP A 52 -2.74 -5.05 18.87
C ASP A 52 -2.33 -3.73 19.54
N ARG A 53 -1.05 -3.37 19.49
CA ARG A 53 -0.51 -2.07 19.95
C ARG A 53 -0.63 -0.98 18.87
N ALA A 54 -0.99 -1.35 17.64
CA ALA A 54 -1.42 -0.42 16.61
C ALA A 54 -2.94 -0.19 16.72
N ARG A 55 -3.32 1.09 16.65
CA ARG A 55 -4.72 1.54 16.61
C ARG A 55 -4.95 2.33 15.33
N LEU A 56 -5.99 2.01 14.58
CA LEU A 56 -6.34 2.72 13.36
C LEU A 56 -7.75 3.30 13.42
N VAL A 57 -7.88 4.59 13.12
CA VAL A 57 -9.17 5.27 12.91
C VAL A 57 -9.26 5.74 11.47
N ALA A 58 -10.34 5.37 10.79
CA ALA A 58 -10.63 5.82 9.44
C ALA A 58 -12.12 6.03 9.22
N THR A 59 -12.52 6.63 8.11
CA THR A 59 -13.93 6.71 7.71
C THR A 59 -14.22 5.71 6.59
N SER A 60 -15.48 5.29 6.50
CA SER A 60 -15.99 4.48 5.38
C SER A 60 -16.86 5.28 4.41
N THR A 61 -17.00 6.60 4.60
CA THR A 61 -17.96 7.43 3.84
C THR A 61 -17.61 7.65 2.37
N PHE A 62 -16.35 7.47 1.97
CA PHE A 62 -15.90 7.84 0.63
C PHE A 62 -15.83 6.67 -0.36
N ASP A 63 -15.52 5.47 0.10
CA ASP A 63 -15.44 4.25 -0.72
C ASP A 63 -15.56 3.03 0.18
N GLY A 64 -16.78 2.74 0.63
CA GLY A 64 -17.03 1.74 1.69
C GLY A 64 -16.56 0.33 1.34
N ALA A 65 -16.56 -0.04 0.06
CA ALA A 65 -16.27 -1.39 -0.38
C ALA A 65 -14.75 -1.66 -0.40
N SER A 66 -13.96 -0.75 -0.97
CA SER A 66 -12.48 -0.84 -0.93
C SER A 66 -11.91 -0.60 0.47
N THR A 67 -12.57 0.26 1.25
CA THR A 67 -12.20 0.49 2.66
C THR A 67 -12.34 -0.80 3.49
N SER A 68 -13.33 -1.63 3.19
CA SER A 68 -13.59 -2.87 3.92
C SER A 68 -12.54 -3.96 3.66
N GLU A 69 -11.99 -4.07 2.44
CA GLU A 69 -10.86 -4.97 2.19
C GLU A 69 -9.62 -4.56 2.99
N ALA A 70 -9.33 -3.26 3.04
CA ALA A 70 -8.22 -2.73 3.82
C ALA A 70 -8.44 -2.95 5.34
N PHE A 71 -9.68 -2.85 5.80
CA PHE A 71 -10.05 -3.12 7.20
C PHE A 71 -9.91 -4.59 7.57
N ALA A 72 -10.32 -5.51 6.69
CA ALA A 72 -10.04 -6.93 6.86
C ALA A 72 -8.54 -7.20 6.94
N ALA A 73 -7.73 -6.57 6.07
CA ALA A 73 -6.28 -6.66 6.11
C ALA A 73 -5.69 -6.23 7.47
N LEU A 74 -6.20 -5.15 8.04
CA LEU A 74 -5.75 -4.64 9.34
C LEU A 74 -6.14 -5.58 10.48
N ALA A 75 -7.34 -6.16 10.42
CA ALA A 75 -7.80 -7.14 11.40
C ALA A 75 -6.96 -8.42 11.38
N ASP A 76 -6.56 -8.90 10.20
CA ASP A 76 -5.64 -10.04 10.05
C ASP A 76 -4.24 -9.77 10.66
N LEU A 77 -3.87 -8.49 10.83
CA LEU A 77 -2.64 -8.05 11.47
C LEU A 77 -2.81 -7.73 12.96
N ASP A 78 -3.93 -8.15 13.57
CA ASP A 78 -4.34 -7.82 14.95
C ASP A 78 -4.43 -6.31 15.25
N THR A 79 -4.43 -5.45 14.23
CA THR A 79 -4.52 -3.99 14.42
C THR A 79 -5.93 -3.62 14.89
N ARG A 80 -6.02 -2.85 15.98
CA ARG A 80 -7.31 -2.43 16.52
C ARG A 80 -7.93 -1.35 15.63
N LEU A 81 -9.16 -1.56 15.18
CA LEU A 81 -9.79 -0.70 14.18
C LEU A 81 -11.06 -0.01 14.71
N ARG A 82 -11.19 1.29 14.42
CA ARG A 82 -12.42 2.06 14.59
C ARG A 82 -12.80 2.83 13.33
N VAL A 83 -14.09 2.93 13.08
CA VAL A 83 -14.66 3.69 11.96
C VAL A 83 -15.33 4.95 12.48
N ALA A 84 -14.86 6.11 12.03
CA ALA A 84 -15.35 7.42 12.41
C ALA A 84 -16.18 8.04 11.28
N ASN A 85 -17.51 8.00 11.42
CA ASN A 85 -18.46 8.58 10.48
C ASN A 85 -19.34 9.60 11.23
N PRO A 86 -18.83 10.82 11.51
CA PRO A 86 -19.58 11.81 12.27
C PRO A 86 -20.86 12.25 11.53
N SER A 87 -21.92 12.58 12.28
CA SER A 87 -23.20 13.02 11.72
C SER A 87 -23.15 14.37 11.00
N ARG A 88 -22.09 15.16 11.25
CA ARG A 88 -21.78 16.41 10.56
C ARG A 88 -20.29 16.45 10.21
N GLY A 89 -19.98 16.94 9.01
CA GLY A 89 -18.61 16.98 8.48
C GLY A 89 -18.08 15.61 8.10
N THR A 90 -16.77 15.50 7.89
CA THR A 90 -16.14 14.24 7.53
C THR A 90 -14.85 14.04 8.31
N PHE A 91 -14.58 12.80 8.73
CA PHE A 91 -13.31 12.45 9.34
C PHE A 91 -12.21 12.48 8.27
N HIS A 92 -11.50 13.60 8.19
CA HIS A 92 -10.45 13.83 7.21
C HIS A 92 -8.98 13.94 7.72
N PRO A 93 -8.61 13.58 8.97
CA PRO A 93 -7.20 13.59 9.38
C PRO A 93 -6.30 12.70 8.53
N LYS A 94 -5.03 13.08 8.42
CA LYS A 94 -3.89 12.21 8.08
C LYS A 94 -2.78 12.47 9.09
N LEU A 95 -2.86 11.72 10.19
CA LEU A 95 -2.01 11.87 11.35
C LEU A 95 -1.55 10.49 11.79
N TYR A 96 -0.25 10.27 11.79
CA TYR A 96 0.36 9.01 12.22
C TYR A 96 1.26 9.32 13.40
N VAL A 97 0.98 8.74 14.56
CA VAL A 97 1.79 8.95 15.76
C VAL A 97 2.25 7.61 16.31
N ALA A 98 3.49 7.58 16.79
CA ALA A 98 4.03 6.40 17.45
C ALA A 98 4.94 6.85 18.60
N ARG A 99 5.01 6.04 19.65
CA ARG A 99 5.89 6.32 20.78
C ARG A 99 6.48 5.05 21.37
N SER A 100 7.66 5.21 21.97
CA SER A 100 8.27 4.26 22.87
C SER A 100 8.33 4.84 24.28
N GLN A 101 8.95 4.15 25.23
CA GLN A 101 9.16 4.66 26.58
C GLN A 101 9.81 6.04 26.61
N ARG A 102 10.79 6.32 25.72
CA ARG A 102 11.64 7.52 25.77
C ARG A 102 11.46 8.49 24.60
N SER A 103 10.95 8.02 23.45
CA SER A 103 10.85 8.83 22.24
C SER A 103 9.45 8.80 21.65
N ALA A 104 9.09 9.83 20.89
CA ALA A 104 7.88 9.85 20.08
C ALA A 104 8.18 10.40 18.68
N ARG A 105 7.36 9.97 17.72
CA ARG A 105 7.36 10.44 16.34
C ARG A 105 5.94 10.74 15.90
N ALA A 106 5.80 11.76 15.06
CA ALA A 106 4.53 12.09 14.42
C ALA A 106 4.76 12.48 12.96
N LEU A 107 3.99 11.90 12.05
CA LEU A 107 3.89 12.34 10.66
C LEU A 107 2.51 12.97 10.46
N VAL A 108 2.51 14.24 10.06
CA VAL A 108 1.30 15.04 9.87
C VAL A 108 1.31 15.63 8.48
N GLY A 109 0.28 15.38 7.67
CA GLY A 109 0.30 15.86 6.29
C GLY A 109 -0.94 15.55 5.49
N SER A 110 -0.75 15.43 4.17
CA SER A 110 -1.82 15.16 3.20
C SER A 110 -2.00 13.66 2.86
N ALA A 111 -0.96 12.84 3.09
CA ALA A 111 -0.91 11.46 2.64
C ALA A 111 -1.84 10.53 3.42
N ASN A 112 -2.79 9.90 2.72
CA ASN A 112 -3.62 8.83 3.28
C ASN A 112 -2.91 7.47 3.21
N LEU A 113 -3.41 6.48 3.96
CA LEU A 113 -2.90 5.09 3.95
C LEU A 113 -3.36 4.34 2.69
N THR A 114 -2.79 4.70 1.55
CA THR A 114 -3.14 4.18 0.22
C THR A 114 -1.88 3.97 -0.64
N GLY A 115 -2.03 3.50 -1.89
CA GLY A 115 -0.93 3.48 -2.87
C GLY A 115 -0.30 4.87 -3.12
N GLY A 116 -1.06 5.94 -2.86
CA GLY A 116 -0.59 7.33 -2.92
C GLY A 116 0.62 7.65 -2.04
N LEU A 117 0.94 6.83 -1.03
CA LEU A 117 2.18 6.95 -0.25
C LEU A 117 3.46 6.86 -1.12
N VAL A 118 3.34 6.23 -2.29
CA VAL A 118 4.44 6.09 -3.25
C VAL A 118 4.33 7.12 -4.37
N THR A 119 3.12 7.43 -4.81
CA THR A 119 2.89 8.00 -6.15
C THR A 119 2.37 9.42 -6.13
N ASN A 120 1.65 9.81 -5.08
CA ASN A 120 1.04 11.13 -5.01
C ASN A 120 2.09 12.21 -4.71
N VAL A 121 1.82 13.41 -5.21
CA VAL A 121 2.53 14.62 -4.78
C VAL A 121 1.96 15.04 -3.42
N GLU A 122 2.62 14.60 -2.36
CA GLU A 122 2.18 14.83 -0.97
C GLU A 122 3.13 15.77 -0.23
N ALA A 123 2.61 16.40 0.83
CA ALA A 123 3.40 17.18 1.77
C ALA A 123 3.07 16.77 3.22
N ALA A 124 4.11 16.59 4.03
CA ALA A 124 3.98 16.30 5.44
C ALA A 124 5.13 16.89 6.25
N VAL A 125 4.95 16.94 7.57
CA VAL A 125 5.99 17.23 8.54
C VAL A 125 6.20 15.99 9.40
N LEU A 126 7.45 15.52 9.44
CA LEU A 126 7.91 14.50 10.38
C LEU A 126 8.49 15.19 11.63
N LEU A 127 7.87 14.94 12.77
CA LEU A 127 8.32 15.39 14.08
C LEU A 127 8.95 14.22 14.84
N GLU A 128 10.09 14.45 15.47
CA GLU A 128 10.82 13.44 16.25
C GLU A 128 11.42 14.05 17.51
N GLY A 129 11.36 13.32 18.63
CA GLY A 129 11.92 13.84 19.87
C GLY A 129 11.66 12.96 21.08
N ALA A 130 11.91 13.54 22.26
CA ALA A 130 11.56 12.94 23.52
C ALA A 130 10.03 12.79 23.64
N ARG A 131 9.59 11.74 24.33
CA ARG A 131 8.15 11.44 24.51
C ARG A 131 7.38 12.58 25.17
N ASP A 132 8.05 13.35 26.03
CA ASP A 132 7.48 14.43 26.81
C ASP A 132 7.49 15.79 26.09
N ASP A 133 8.03 15.87 24.87
CA ASP A 133 8.00 17.08 24.06
C ASP A 133 6.56 17.55 23.80
N ALA A 134 6.30 18.84 24.01
CA ALA A 134 4.95 19.40 24.03
C ALA A 134 4.19 19.19 22.71
N ALA A 135 4.86 19.30 21.56
CA ALA A 135 4.23 19.13 20.26
C ALA A 135 3.86 17.65 19.99
N LEU A 136 4.76 16.73 20.34
CA LEU A 136 4.53 15.29 20.22
C LEU A 136 3.44 14.81 21.18
N GLN A 137 3.41 15.33 22.40
CA GLN A 137 2.29 15.08 23.32
C GLN A 137 0.97 15.64 22.76
N GLY A 138 0.99 16.81 22.13
CA GLY A 138 -0.17 17.39 21.46
C GLY A 138 -0.70 16.48 20.36
N ALA A 139 0.16 16.05 19.44
CA ALA A 139 -0.19 15.12 18.37
C ALA A 139 -0.77 13.80 18.93
N TRP A 140 -0.14 13.25 19.98
CA TRP A 140 -0.62 12.03 20.64
C TRP A 140 -2.00 12.20 21.27
N ARG A 141 -2.23 13.33 21.98
CA ARG A 141 -3.54 13.66 22.57
C ARG A 141 -4.61 13.78 21.50
N THR A 142 -4.30 14.46 20.39
CA THR A 142 -5.22 14.60 19.25
C THR A 142 -5.58 13.25 18.63
N ALA A 143 -4.60 12.41 18.31
CA ALA A 143 -4.85 11.07 17.77
C ALA A 143 -5.63 10.17 18.76
N SER A 144 -5.31 10.26 20.06
CA SER A 144 -6.04 9.55 21.11
C SER A 144 -7.49 10.01 21.21
N ALA A 145 -7.75 11.32 21.08
CA ALA A 145 -9.08 11.88 21.08
C ALA A 145 -9.91 11.39 19.88
N TYR A 146 -9.31 11.29 18.68
CA TYR A 146 -9.97 10.68 17.52
C TYR A 146 -10.30 9.21 17.75
N TRP A 147 -9.37 8.45 18.33
CA TRP A 147 -9.59 7.05 18.68
C TRP A 147 -10.74 6.87 19.68
N SER A 148 -10.81 7.70 20.73
CA SER A 148 -11.82 7.60 21.77
C SER A 148 -13.13 8.33 21.47
N HIS A 149 -13.26 8.99 20.32
CA HIS A 149 -14.43 9.78 19.97
C HIS A 149 -15.69 8.90 19.89
N GLU A 150 -16.85 9.41 20.31
CA GLU A 150 -18.12 8.65 20.31
C GLU A 150 -18.54 8.21 18.90
N ALA A 151 -18.28 9.05 17.90
CA ALA A 151 -18.53 8.73 16.49
C ALA A 151 -17.57 7.68 15.91
N ALA A 152 -16.52 7.27 16.64
CA ALA A 152 -15.57 6.25 16.25
C ALA A 152 -15.99 4.88 16.81
N GLY A 153 -16.87 4.20 16.09
CA GLY A 153 -17.37 2.88 16.46
C GLY A 153 -16.36 1.76 16.16
N LEU A 154 -16.46 0.63 16.87
CA LEU A 154 -15.69 -0.57 16.53
C LEU A 154 -16.10 -1.05 15.12
N TRP A 155 -15.11 -1.40 14.30
CA TRP A 155 -15.39 -2.09 13.07
C TRP A 155 -15.67 -3.57 13.34
N SER A 156 -16.61 -4.15 12.60
CA SER A 156 -16.77 -5.59 12.51
C SER A 156 -16.92 -6.00 11.03
N PRO A 157 -16.31 -7.11 10.63
CA PRO A 157 -16.44 -7.59 9.26
C PRO A 157 -17.90 -7.96 8.97
N ARG A 158 -18.48 -7.36 7.94
CA ARG A 158 -19.73 -7.83 7.33
C ARG A 158 -19.40 -8.51 6.00
N ALA A 159 -19.89 -9.73 5.81
CA ALA A 159 -19.56 -10.57 4.65
C ALA A 159 -19.90 -9.92 3.28
N ALA A 160 -20.83 -8.97 3.24
CA ALA A 160 -21.23 -8.27 2.01
C ALA A 160 -20.42 -6.98 1.73
N GLU A 161 -19.56 -6.54 2.66
CA GLU A 161 -18.87 -5.25 2.54
C GLU A 161 -17.43 -5.39 2.00
N THR A 162 -16.84 -6.60 2.02
CA THR A 162 -15.49 -6.85 1.50
C THR A 162 -15.50 -7.06 -0.02
N SER A 163 -15.36 -5.98 -0.79
CA SER A 163 -15.01 -6.07 -2.22
C SER A 163 -13.50 -5.89 -2.40
N GLN A 164 -12.88 -6.71 -3.24
CA GLN A 164 -11.47 -6.51 -3.60
C GLN A 164 -11.30 -5.25 -4.45
N GLU A 165 -10.22 -4.51 -4.22
CA GLU A 165 -9.84 -3.37 -5.05
C GLU A 165 -9.70 -3.77 -6.53
N GLU A 166 -10.41 -3.04 -7.38
CA GLU A 166 -10.35 -3.27 -8.82
C GLU A 166 -9.18 -2.52 -9.46
N LEU A 167 -8.61 -3.13 -10.49
CA LEU A 167 -7.66 -2.52 -11.42
C LEU A 167 -8.29 -1.33 -12.12
N ASP A 168 -7.47 -0.32 -12.42
CA ASP A 168 -7.89 0.72 -13.36
C ASP A 168 -8.35 0.09 -14.69
N ARG A 169 -9.43 0.64 -15.26
CA ARG A 169 -10.08 0.07 -16.44
C ARG A 169 -9.15 0.05 -17.65
N HIS A 170 -8.25 1.02 -17.80
CA HIS A 170 -7.31 1.06 -18.92
C HIS A 170 -6.22 0.01 -18.73
N LEU A 171 -5.66 -0.11 -17.52
CA LEU A 171 -4.68 -1.15 -17.20
C LEU A 171 -5.28 -2.55 -17.39
N LEU A 172 -6.51 -2.77 -16.91
CA LEU A 172 -7.25 -4.01 -17.10
C LEU A 172 -7.44 -4.35 -18.58
N SER A 173 -7.84 -3.36 -19.40
CA SER A 173 -8.01 -3.54 -20.85
C SER A 173 -6.70 -3.90 -21.52
N ALA A 174 -5.62 -3.19 -21.22
CA ALA A 174 -4.31 -3.42 -21.83
C ALA A 174 -3.76 -4.81 -21.50
N ILE A 175 -3.94 -5.28 -20.25
CA ILE A 175 -3.54 -6.64 -19.87
C ILE A 175 -4.41 -7.69 -20.60
N ARG A 176 -5.71 -7.46 -20.74
CA ARG A 176 -6.60 -8.38 -21.48
C ARG A 176 -6.20 -8.51 -22.94
N ASP A 177 -5.84 -7.40 -23.58
CA ASP A 177 -5.38 -7.39 -24.97
C ASP A 177 -4.09 -8.22 -25.13
N GLU A 178 -3.14 -8.08 -24.21
CA GLU A 178 -1.91 -8.88 -24.24
C GLU A 178 -2.16 -10.38 -23.97
N VAL A 179 -3.06 -10.70 -23.05
CA VAL A 179 -3.46 -12.10 -22.77
C VAL A 179 -4.18 -12.72 -23.97
N ALA A 180 -4.98 -11.94 -24.71
CA ALA A 180 -5.65 -12.40 -25.91
C ALA A 180 -4.66 -12.74 -27.05
N ARG A 181 -3.54 -12.01 -27.12
CA ARG A 181 -2.45 -12.31 -28.08
C ARG A 181 -1.69 -13.58 -27.70
N ASP A 182 -1.31 -13.71 -26.44
CA ASP A 182 -0.63 -14.89 -25.91
C ASP A 182 -0.83 -14.96 -24.40
N ARG A 183 -1.29 -16.12 -23.91
CA ARG A 183 -1.54 -16.37 -22.49
C ARG A 183 -0.28 -16.75 -21.71
N VAL A 184 0.85 -16.96 -22.38
CA VAL A 184 2.12 -17.30 -21.76
C VAL A 184 2.99 -16.06 -21.63
N PHE A 185 3.42 -15.77 -20.40
CA PHE A 185 4.26 -14.61 -20.06
C PHE A 185 5.59 -15.12 -19.50
N PRO A 186 6.65 -15.21 -20.32
CA PRO A 186 7.95 -15.68 -19.86
C PRO A 186 8.56 -14.74 -18.82
N THR A 187 9.00 -15.31 -17.70
CA THR A 187 9.73 -14.56 -16.67
C THR A 187 10.98 -13.93 -17.26
N ILE A 188 11.14 -12.61 -17.14
CA ILE A 188 12.20 -11.85 -17.84
C ILE A 188 13.61 -12.45 -17.63
N ALA A 189 13.98 -12.76 -16.39
CA ALA A 189 15.33 -13.23 -16.06
C ALA A 189 15.62 -14.68 -16.48
N THR A 190 14.61 -15.55 -16.49
CA THR A 190 14.78 -17.01 -16.55
C THR A 190 14.07 -17.68 -17.72
N GLY A 191 13.15 -16.99 -18.40
CA GLY A 191 12.32 -17.54 -19.45
C GLY A 191 11.20 -18.47 -18.97
N ARG A 192 11.13 -18.79 -17.66
CA ARG A 192 10.10 -19.70 -17.12
C ARG A 192 8.69 -19.15 -17.37
N PRO A 193 7.76 -19.97 -17.88
CA PRO A 193 6.44 -19.50 -18.27
C PRO A 193 5.56 -19.17 -17.06
N ASN A 194 4.82 -18.07 -17.17
CA ASN A 194 3.67 -17.75 -16.33
C ASN A 194 2.43 -17.88 -17.22
N PHE A 195 1.56 -18.85 -16.94
CA PHE A 195 0.35 -19.11 -17.69
C PHE A 195 -0.81 -18.30 -17.09
N VAL A 196 -1.29 -17.29 -17.81
CA VAL A 196 -2.47 -16.52 -17.40
C VAL A 196 -3.72 -17.31 -17.76
N ARG A 197 -4.46 -17.75 -16.73
CA ARG A 197 -5.71 -18.50 -16.89
C ARG A 197 -6.92 -17.59 -17.05
N ASP A 198 -6.94 -16.50 -16.30
CA ASP A 198 -8.04 -15.53 -16.32
C ASP A 198 -7.60 -14.12 -15.88
N VAL A 199 -8.35 -13.10 -16.30
CA VAL A 199 -8.13 -11.69 -15.98
C VAL A 199 -9.45 -11.04 -15.56
N THR A 200 -9.59 -10.79 -14.26
CA THR A 200 -10.76 -10.16 -13.65
C THR A 200 -10.44 -8.71 -13.25
N PRO A 201 -11.45 -7.88 -12.96
CA PRO A 201 -11.21 -6.55 -12.39
C PRO A 201 -10.36 -6.59 -11.11
N THR A 202 -10.49 -7.64 -10.31
CA THR A 202 -9.81 -7.77 -9.01
C THR A 202 -8.40 -8.36 -9.09
N GLY A 203 -7.96 -8.83 -10.27
CA GLY A 203 -6.60 -9.31 -10.47
C GLY A 203 -6.45 -10.36 -11.57
N ILE A 204 -5.27 -10.98 -11.60
CA ILE A 204 -4.86 -11.89 -12.68
C ILE A 204 -4.54 -13.26 -12.10
N TRP A 205 -5.19 -14.29 -12.65
CA TRP A 205 -5.01 -15.68 -12.23
C TRP A 205 -3.85 -16.31 -12.98
N VAL A 206 -2.75 -16.56 -12.26
CA VAL A 206 -1.51 -17.06 -12.85
C VAL A 206 -1.19 -18.46 -12.33
N GLU A 207 -0.91 -19.35 -13.26
CA GLU A 207 -0.31 -20.65 -12.99
C GLU A 207 1.15 -20.65 -13.43
N THR A 208 2.02 -21.22 -12.61
CA THR A 208 3.45 -21.40 -12.89
C THR A 208 3.77 -22.88 -12.98
N GLU A 209 4.86 -23.27 -13.63
CA GLU A 209 5.32 -24.67 -13.63
C GLU A 209 5.47 -25.21 -12.21
N ALA A 210 5.97 -24.38 -11.28
CA ALA A 210 6.16 -24.76 -9.88
C ALA A 210 4.84 -24.98 -9.12
N SER A 211 3.77 -24.23 -9.46
CA SER A 211 2.44 -24.45 -8.87
C SER A 211 1.72 -25.62 -9.52
N ALA A 212 1.84 -25.77 -10.84
CA ALA A 212 1.27 -26.87 -11.62
C ALA A 212 1.84 -28.22 -11.17
N ALA A 213 3.16 -28.31 -10.99
CA ALA A 213 3.83 -29.52 -10.48
C ALA A 213 3.38 -29.92 -9.06
N LYS A 214 2.81 -28.97 -8.29
CA LYS A 214 2.24 -29.21 -6.96
C LYS A 214 0.73 -29.44 -6.97
N GLY A 215 0.12 -29.56 -8.16
CA GLY A 215 -1.33 -29.70 -8.32
C GLY A 215 -2.12 -28.50 -7.81
N ARG A 216 -1.49 -27.33 -7.66
CA ARG A 216 -2.17 -26.12 -7.18
C ARG A 216 -2.85 -25.43 -8.35
N PRO A 217 -4.12 -25.01 -8.21
CA PRO A 217 -4.78 -24.23 -9.25
C PRO A 217 -4.05 -22.91 -9.49
N ALA A 218 -4.41 -22.24 -10.59
CA ALA A 218 -3.98 -20.87 -10.83
C ALA A 218 -4.23 -20.02 -9.59
N GLN A 219 -3.25 -19.19 -9.25
CA GLN A 219 -3.31 -18.38 -8.06
C GLN A 219 -3.51 -16.91 -8.46
N LEU A 220 -4.44 -16.24 -7.79
CA LEU A 220 -4.69 -14.82 -7.99
C LEU A 220 -3.42 -14.02 -7.62
N ILE A 221 -3.02 -13.13 -8.51
CA ILE A 221 -2.17 -11.97 -8.20
C ILE A 221 -3.13 -10.78 -8.10
N PRO A 222 -3.34 -10.20 -6.91
CA PRO A 222 -4.29 -9.11 -6.71
C PRO A 222 -4.01 -7.92 -7.64
N GLY A 223 -5.08 -7.29 -8.13
CA GLY A 223 -5.04 -6.17 -9.05
C GLY A 223 -4.19 -5.01 -8.55
N TRP A 224 -4.34 -4.64 -7.28
CA TRP A 224 -3.59 -3.56 -6.66
C TRP A 224 -2.06 -3.73 -6.79
N MET A 225 -1.52 -4.96 -6.91
CA MET A 225 -0.08 -5.20 -7.10
C MET A 225 0.42 -4.69 -8.46
N PHE A 226 -0.41 -4.84 -9.50
CA PHE A 226 -0.09 -4.32 -10.83
C PHE A 226 -0.30 -2.82 -10.88
N GLN A 227 -1.40 -2.33 -10.28
CA GLN A 227 -1.67 -0.90 -10.19
C GLN A 227 -0.52 -0.17 -9.49
N LEU A 228 -0.11 -0.63 -8.31
CA LEU A 228 1.00 -0.04 -7.55
C LEU A 228 2.31 -0.04 -8.34
N ALA A 229 2.60 -1.11 -9.08
CA ALA A 229 3.81 -1.21 -9.91
C ALA A 229 3.76 -0.24 -11.11
N VAL A 230 2.62 -0.11 -11.78
CA VAL A 230 2.42 0.85 -12.87
C VAL A 230 2.49 2.27 -12.34
N ASP A 231 1.76 2.61 -11.28
CA ASP A 231 1.78 3.95 -10.70
C ASP A 231 3.20 4.35 -10.29
N HIS A 232 3.98 3.42 -9.71
CA HIS A 232 5.38 3.66 -9.38
C HIS A 232 6.21 3.95 -10.64
N LEU A 233 6.06 3.16 -11.71
CA LEU A 233 6.70 3.40 -13.00
C LEU A 233 6.30 4.74 -13.61
N GLU A 234 5.04 5.16 -13.45
CA GLU A 234 4.56 6.44 -13.94
C GLU A 234 5.18 7.62 -13.19
N ALA A 235 5.28 7.50 -11.87
CA ALA A 235 5.82 8.55 -11.01
C ALA A 235 7.36 8.64 -11.05
N HIS A 236 8.07 7.51 -11.15
CA HIS A 236 9.54 7.45 -11.00
C HIS A 236 10.27 7.07 -12.30
N GLY A 237 9.54 6.67 -13.35
CA GLY A 237 10.07 6.31 -14.65
C GLY A 237 10.76 4.93 -14.73
N ARG A 238 11.19 4.36 -13.59
CA ARG A 238 11.91 3.08 -13.51
C ARG A 238 11.42 2.23 -12.34
N LEU A 239 11.47 0.91 -12.52
CA LEU A 239 11.13 -0.07 -11.47
C LEU A 239 12.02 -1.31 -11.62
N SER A 240 12.84 -1.58 -10.61
CA SER A 240 13.57 -2.84 -10.54
C SER A 240 12.70 -3.92 -9.88
N ASN A 241 12.86 -5.17 -10.33
CA ASN A 241 12.19 -6.31 -9.70
C ASN A 241 12.62 -6.49 -8.22
N ALA A 242 13.87 -6.15 -7.91
CA ALA A 242 14.40 -6.19 -6.55
C ALA A 242 13.67 -5.20 -5.64
N TYR A 243 13.47 -3.96 -6.10
CA TYR A 243 12.72 -2.95 -5.36
C TYR A 243 11.23 -3.32 -5.25
N LEU A 244 10.63 -3.86 -6.30
CA LEU A 244 9.25 -4.33 -6.27
C LEU A 244 9.04 -5.41 -5.19
N LEU A 245 10.00 -6.32 -5.02
CA LEU A 245 9.92 -7.44 -4.07
C LEU A 245 10.28 -7.09 -2.62
N ALA A 246 11.24 -6.19 -2.42
CA ALA A 246 11.83 -5.90 -1.11
C ALA A 246 10.81 -5.36 -0.11
N SER A 247 10.95 -5.72 1.17
CA SER A 247 10.14 -5.15 2.27
C SER A 247 10.35 -3.65 2.42
N GLU A 248 11.59 -3.19 2.22
CA GLU A 248 11.95 -1.78 2.19
C GLU A 248 11.56 -1.08 0.87
N GLY A 249 11.11 -1.85 -0.13
CA GLY A 249 10.57 -1.34 -1.39
C GLY A 249 9.04 -1.37 -1.39
N LEU A 250 8.44 -1.90 -2.47
CA LEU A 250 6.97 -1.97 -2.62
C LEU A 250 6.35 -3.23 -2.00
N ASN A 251 7.18 -4.16 -1.52
CA ASN A 251 6.77 -5.42 -0.89
C ASN A 251 5.82 -6.30 -1.73
N VAL A 252 5.77 -6.13 -3.05
CA VAL A 252 4.90 -6.89 -3.95
C VAL A 252 5.46 -8.29 -4.15
N LYS A 253 4.74 -9.30 -3.64
CA LYS A 253 5.08 -10.71 -3.85
C LYS A 253 4.70 -11.15 -5.26
N ARG A 254 5.33 -12.23 -5.74
CA ARG A 254 5.26 -12.66 -7.15
C ARG A 254 5.66 -11.56 -8.14
N SER A 255 6.54 -10.65 -7.70
CA SER A 255 7.08 -9.54 -8.49
C SER A 255 7.58 -9.97 -9.87
N SER A 256 8.15 -11.17 -10.00
CA SER A 256 8.63 -11.68 -11.30
C SER A 256 7.52 -11.88 -12.33
N ALA A 257 6.33 -12.36 -11.90
CA ALA A 257 5.17 -12.51 -12.77
C ALA A 257 4.55 -11.15 -13.08
N VAL A 258 4.47 -10.25 -12.09
CA VAL A 258 4.04 -8.86 -12.28
C VAL A 258 4.92 -8.18 -13.33
N CYS A 259 6.24 -8.23 -13.18
CA CYS A 259 7.16 -7.64 -14.16
C CYS A 259 7.01 -8.29 -15.56
N ALA A 260 6.82 -9.61 -15.64
CA ALA A 260 6.67 -10.30 -16.93
C ALA A 260 5.40 -9.88 -17.69
N ILE A 261 4.29 -9.67 -16.98
CA ILE A 261 3.03 -9.20 -17.55
C ILE A 261 3.15 -7.72 -17.96
N LEU A 262 3.65 -6.87 -17.06
CA LEU A 262 3.83 -5.44 -17.34
C LEU A 262 4.80 -5.18 -18.49
N ALA A 263 5.86 -5.97 -18.63
CA ALA A 263 6.84 -5.85 -19.71
C ALA A 263 6.27 -6.04 -21.13
N ARG A 264 5.05 -6.58 -21.26
CA ARG A 264 4.36 -6.70 -22.55
C ARG A 264 3.46 -5.52 -22.88
N LEU A 265 3.21 -4.63 -21.93
CA LEU A 265 2.44 -3.41 -22.18
C LEU A 265 3.25 -2.47 -23.08
N PRO A 266 2.61 -1.81 -24.07
CA PRO A 266 3.31 -1.03 -25.09
C PRO A 266 4.07 0.18 -24.51
N GLU A 267 3.62 0.73 -23.40
CA GLU A 267 4.23 1.86 -22.68
C GLU A 267 5.39 1.47 -21.77
N ILE A 268 5.70 0.17 -21.63
CA ILE A 268 6.77 -0.34 -20.78
C ILE A 268 7.88 -0.95 -21.65
N GLU A 269 9.13 -0.75 -21.24
CA GLU A 269 10.29 -1.41 -21.82
C GLU A 269 11.12 -2.14 -20.77
N VAL A 270 11.71 -3.26 -21.17
CA VAL A 270 12.68 -4.00 -20.36
C VAL A 270 14.06 -3.43 -20.64
N VAL A 271 14.56 -2.60 -19.73
CA VAL A 271 15.89 -1.96 -19.89
C VAL A 271 17.03 -2.87 -19.42
N SER A 272 16.75 -3.82 -18.54
CA SER A 272 17.71 -4.85 -18.14
C SER A 272 16.99 -6.15 -17.78
N ARG A 273 17.62 -7.29 -18.13
CA ARG A 273 17.11 -8.63 -17.80
C ARG A 273 17.78 -9.23 -16.55
N ARG A 274 18.98 -8.76 -16.18
CA ARG A 274 19.74 -9.18 -14.99
C ARG A 274 20.65 -8.04 -14.50
N PRO A 275 20.31 -7.33 -13.40
CA PRO A 275 19.05 -7.43 -12.66
C PRO A 275 17.86 -7.02 -13.52
N VAL A 276 16.66 -7.55 -13.24
CA VAL A 276 15.45 -7.18 -14.01
C VAL A 276 15.05 -5.75 -13.67
N GLU A 277 14.93 -4.92 -14.70
CA GLU A 277 14.53 -3.52 -14.59
C GLU A 277 13.59 -3.15 -15.74
N LEU A 278 12.50 -2.47 -15.39
CA LEU A 278 11.52 -1.90 -16.30
C LEU A 278 11.67 -0.38 -16.32
N ALA A 279 11.40 0.23 -17.46
CA ALA A 279 11.24 1.67 -17.59
C ALA A 279 9.96 2.01 -18.35
N ARG A 280 9.40 3.19 -18.07
CA ARG A 280 8.34 3.77 -18.89
C ARG A 280 8.96 4.28 -20.19
N ARG A 281 8.39 3.92 -21.34
CA ARG A 281 8.79 4.49 -22.62
C ARG A 281 8.50 5.98 -22.62
N GLN A 282 9.48 6.79 -23.01
CA GLN A 282 9.22 8.21 -23.25
C GLN A 282 8.30 8.32 -24.46
N GLN A 283 7.16 8.98 -24.30
CA GLN A 283 6.33 9.38 -25.44
C GLN A 283 7.16 10.36 -26.26
N ARG A 284 7.44 10.00 -27.52
CA ARG A 284 8.02 10.92 -28.52
C ARG A 284 6.95 11.84 -29.06
#